data_AF-A0A4V1SD66-F1
#
_entry.id   AF-A0A4V1SD66-F1
#
_cell.length_a   1.000
_cell.length_b   1.000
_cell.length_c   1.000
_cell.angle_alpha   90.00
_cell.angle_beta   90.00
_cell.angle_gamma   90.00
#
_symmetry.space_group_name_H-M   'P 1'
#
loop_
_entity.id
_entity.type
_entity.pdbx_description
1 polymer ?
#
loop_
_entity_poly.entity_id
_entity_poly.type
_entity_poly.pdbx_seq_one_letter_code
_entity_poly.pdbx_strand_id
1 'polypeptide(L)'
;MNTAMAPGAGMAALGQDIGEAVGDLRAMHERKEREESFAAGSRASLALGKELEGAAAFRSASPDPATWQQDSDGRFARVRELINKENIPPQEREKLVAWLDSKQGQHAAATTSQADNQRRAANRTDITNLFEMQVAHGDFGAADGTLTSAEQSGLFRPGELADERADLEYRKKRHQERVEEQKLFATYKENPAAHWERFKSHTPPEGADPVKYQRDREFIQAALLQRNHEDSLDIINGIESGKITSDADIEHYGADLTPIARKELKRSLAAKQDAKNAAFRRTPLYQWQVIGETSRMLEEWKPDTVTFDAGYNRILGNVASLPPGPEKETLQAHVEDVRTGKLRGIQTRYDEGLRAFNDYDRMLFEKLPGQKRKKTSTAIADGFLQDVHKLQNWFPEDVARHISAGTLTGERADAQATERFRQAWVHRTTETAGDPLLQATAEAIYQDEEEIDHFTEEAIKARQKHDQESGKRRQDFGEWMRLNPHADEERVRKKINELATAPVVRSALAKMITAAPRRTYLGPRPASSPATLGEAVKPVQPRHSYLR
;
A
#
# COMPACT_ATOMS: atom_id res chain seq x y z
N MET A 1 -27.96 62.92 -129.29
CA MET A 1 -27.58 63.54 -128.01
C MET A 1 -26.99 62.44 -127.13
N ASN A 2 -25.69 62.53 -126.87
CA ASN A 2 -24.91 61.60 -126.06
C ASN A 2 -25.21 61.82 -124.56
N THR A 3 -25.36 60.75 -123.80
CA THR A 3 -25.12 60.72 -122.35
C THR A 3 -24.13 59.61 -122.03
N ALA A 4 -22.95 60.02 -121.58
CA ALA A 4 -21.84 59.17 -121.17
C ALA A 4 -22.15 58.51 -119.81
N MET A 5 -21.80 57.23 -119.68
CA MET A 5 -21.81 56.50 -118.41
C MET A 5 -20.64 56.95 -117.52
N ALA A 6 -20.87 57.13 -116.22
CA ALA A 6 -19.85 57.44 -115.23
C ALA A 6 -19.33 56.15 -114.55
N PRO A 7 -18.03 55.79 -114.69
CA PRO A 7 -17.42 54.68 -113.98
C PRO A 7 -16.93 55.16 -112.61
N GLY A 8 -17.80 55.10 -111.58
CA GLY A 8 -17.42 55.58 -110.24
C GLY A 8 -18.18 54.96 -109.06
N ALA A 9 -19.39 54.45 -109.26
CA ALA A 9 -20.21 53.94 -108.15
C ALA A 9 -19.87 52.49 -107.72
N GLY A 10 -19.38 51.64 -108.63
CA GLY A 10 -19.10 50.23 -108.32
C GLY A 10 -17.86 49.97 -107.45
N MET A 11 -16.85 50.84 -107.51
CA MET A 11 -15.60 50.70 -106.72
C MET A 11 -15.78 51.17 -105.26
N ALA A 12 -16.69 52.12 -105.00
CA ALA A 12 -16.97 52.59 -103.65
C ALA A 12 -17.77 51.56 -102.83
N ALA A 13 -18.75 50.90 -103.45
CA ALA A 13 -19.52 49.82 -102.81
C ALA A 13 -18.63 48.59 -102.51
N LEU A 14 -17.74 48.20 -103.44
CA LEU A 14 -16.80 47.09 -103.23
C LEU A 14 -15.79 47.39 -102.10
N GLY A 15 -15.36 48.64 -101.93
CA GLY A 15 -14.49 49.07 -100.84
C GLY A 15 -15.17 49.09 -99.46
N GLN A 16 -16.48 49.36 -99.41
CA GLN A 16 -17.29 49.25 -98.19
C GLN A 16 -17.52 47.79 -97.78
N ASP A 17 -17.88 46.91 -98.72
CA ASP A 17 -18.11 45.49 -98.45
C ASP A 17 -16.83 44.77 -97.99
N ILE A 18 -15.66 45.12 -98.54
CA ILE A 18 -14.36 44.61 -98.08
C ILE A 18 -14.02 45.15 -96.69
N GLY A 19 -14.37 46.41 -96.38
CA GLY A 19 -14.15 47.02 -95.07
C GLY A 19 -14.98 46.36 -93.96
N GLU A 20 -16.25 46.07 -94.22
CA GLU A 20 -17.13 45.36 -93.28
C GLU A 20 -16.68 43.90 -93.08
N ALA A 21 -16.32 43.19 -94.16
CA ALA A 21 -15.80 41.82 -94.06
C ALA A 21 -14.48 41.74 -93.26
N VAL A 22 -13.59 42.73 -93.38
CA VAL A 22 -12.36 42.83 -92.57
C VAL A 22 -12.68 43.14 -91.11
N GLY A 23 -13.71 43.96 -90.84
CA GLY A 23 -14.21 44.24 -89.49
C GLY A 23 -14.77 42.99 -88.80
N ASP A 24 -15.59 42.22 -89.50
CA ASP A 24 -16.19 40.99 -88.98
C ASP A 24 -15.16 39.87 -88.78
N LEU A 25 -14.17 39.75 -89.68
CA LEU A 25 -13.05 38.83 -89.50
C LEU A 25 -12.18 39.20 -88.29
N ARG A 26 -11.97 40.50 -88.04
CA ARG A 26 -11.25 40.98 -86.85
C ARG A 26 -12.02 40.69 -85.57
N ALA A 27 -13.34 40.93 -85.54
CA ALA A 27 -14.18 40.64 -84.39
C ALA A 27 -14.28 39.12 -84.12
N MET A 28 -14.34 38.29 -85.16
CA MET A 28 -14.27 36.82 -85.03
C MET A 28 -12.90 36.35 -84.52
N HIS A 29 -11.81 36.97 -84.99
CA HIS A 29 -10.46 36.67 -84.51
C HIS A 29 -10.30 37.02 -83.02
N GLU A 30 -10.70 38.22 -82.61
CA GLU A 30 -10.68 38.66 -81.20
C GLU A 30 -11.56 37.78 -80.31
N ARG A 31 -12.72 37.33 -80.81
CA ARG A 31 -13.59 36.40 -80.08
C ARG A 31 -12.93 35.03 -79.91
N LYS A 32 -12.33 34.50 -80.97
CA LYS A 32 -11.60 33.23 -80.94
C LYS A 32 -10.41 33.29 -79.97
N GLU A 33 -9.65 34.40 -79.98
CA GLU A 33 -8.55 34.63 -79.04
C GLU A 33 -9.02 34.68 -77.58
N ARG A 34 -10.17 35.30 -77.30
CA ARG A 34 -10.77 35.32 -75.96
C ARG A 34 -11.24 33.92 -75.51
N GLU A 35 -11.87 33.16 -76.40
CA GLU A 35 -12.31 31.78 -76.11
C GLU A 35 -11.10 30.86 -75.86
N GLU A 36 -10.03 30.98 -76.65
CA GLU A 36 -8.78 30.25 -76.46
C GLU A 36 -8.07 30.64 -75.15
N SER A 37 -8.08 31.92 -74.79
CA SER A 37 -7.52 32.43 -73.53
C SER A 37 -8.31 31.99 -72.30
N PHE A 38 -9.65 31.94 -72.38
CA PHE A 38 -10.50 31.41 -71.31
C PHE A 38 -10.28 29.91 -71.11
N ALA A 39 -10.17 29.15 -72.20
CA ALA A 39 -9.88 27.73 -72.15
C ALA A 39 -8.48 27.46 -71.57
N ALA A 40 -7.49 28.29 -71.92
CA ALA A 40 -6.15 28.30 -71.34
C ALA A 40 -6.15 28.53 -69.82
N GLY A 41 -6.83 29.59 -69.36
CA GLY A 41 -6.97 29.87 -67.93
C GLY A 41 -7.68 28.76 -67.16
N SER A 42 -8.69 28.12 -67.77
CA SER A 42 -9.38 26.97 -67.18
C SER A 42 -8.47 25.75 -67.07
N ARG A 43 -7.65 25.45 -68.10
CA ARG A 43 -6.67 24.36 -68.08
C ARG A 43 -5.56 24.61 -67.07
N ALA A 44 -5.04 25.83 -66.99
CA ALA A 44 -4.04 26.22 -66.00
C ALA A 44 -4.57 26.08 -64.57
N SER A 45 -5.81 26.50 -64.33
CA SER A 45 -6.48 26.34 -63.02
C SER A 45 -6.69 24.87 -62.65
N LEU A 46 -7.09 24.03 -63.61
CA LEU A 46 -7.27 22.60 -63.40
C LEU A 46 -5.93 21.87 -63.19
N ALA A 47 -4.88 22.27 -63.92
CA ALA A 47 -3.53 21.77 -63.73
C ALA A 47 -2.98 22.15 -62.34
N LEU A 48 -3.19 23.39 -61.90
CA LEU A 48 -2.84 23.82 -60.55
C LEU A 48 -3.59 23.01 -59.49
N GLY A 49 -4.90 22.78 -59.66
CA GLY A 49 -5.69 21.95 -58.77
C GLY A 49 -5.11 20.53 -58.63
N LYS A 50 -4.80 19.87 -59.75
CA LYS A 50 -4.18 18.54 -59.77
C LYS A 50 -2.79 18.52 -59.11
N GLU A 51 -1.98 19.54 -59.37
CA GLU A 51 -0.65 19.65 -58.76
C GLU A 51 -0.76 19.89 -57.24
N LEU A 52 -1.74 20.66 -56.77
CA LEU A 52 -1.93 20.92 -55.34
C LEU A 52 -2.58 19.75 -54.59
N GLU A 53 -3.41 18.93 -55.23
CA GLU A 53 -3.92 17.67 -54.66
C GLU A 53 -2.77 16.73 -54.25
N GLY A 54 -1.69 16.70 -55.05
CA GLY A 54 -0.49 15.94 -54.73
C GLY A 54 0.35 16.49 -53.58
N ALA A 55 0.12 17.74 -53.14
CA ALA A 55 0.90 18.36 -52.08
C ALA A 55 0.58 17.76 -50.70
N ALA A 56 -0.69 17.43 -50.44
CA ALA A 56 -1.08 16.76 -49.20
C ALA A 56 -0.47 15.34 -49.12
N ALA A 57 -0.52 14.58 -50.22
CA ALA A 57 0.09 13.25 -50.31
C ALA A 57 1.61 13.31 -50.15
N PHE A 58 2.28 14.31 -50.75
CA PHE A 58 3.72 14.52 -50.58
C PHE A 58 4.09 14.82 -49.12
N ARG A 59 3.34 15.69 -48.43
CA ARG A 59 3.58 15.99 -47.02
C ARG A 59 3.39 14.77 -46.11
N SER A 60 2.44 13.90 -46.43
CA SER A 60 2.28 12.62 -45.71
C SER A 60 3.42 11.63 -45.99
N ALA A 61 4.01 11.66 -47.19
CA ALA A 61 5.12 10.78 -47.58
C ALA A 61 6.52 11.30 -47.19
N SER A 62 6.68 12.63 -47.14
CA SER A 62 7.91 13.33 -46.76
C SER A 62 7.61 14.21 -45.54
N PRO A 63 7.85 13.69 -44.31
CA PRO A 63 7.50 14.41 -43.09
C PRO A 63 8.43 15.60 -42.81
N ASP A 64 9.54 15.76 -43.54
CA ASP A 64 10.49 16.85 -43.33
C ASP A 64 9.94 18.19 -43.88
N PRO A 65 9.59 19.15 -42.99
CA PRO A 65 9.01 20.41 -43.41
C PRO A 65 9.96 21.33 -44.17
N ALA A 66 11.29 21.08 -44.11
CA ALA A 66 12.26 21.83 -44.91
C ALA A 66 12.09 21.62 -46.42
N THR A 67 11.51 20.48 -46.83
CA THR A 67 11.35 20.10 -48.24
C THR A 67 10.05 20.63 -48.86
N TRP A 68 9.08 21.08 -48.04
CA TRP A 68 7.73 21.39 -48.50
C TRP A 68 7.66 22.65 -49.37
N GLN A 69 8.50 23.65 -49.09
CA GLN A 69 8.55 24.87 -49.89
C GLN A 69 9.13 24.58 -51.29
N GLN A 70 10.19 23.78 -51.35
CA GLN A 70 10.82 23.37 -52.61
C GLN A 70 9.86 22.55 -53.49
N ASP A 71 9.10 21.63 -52.91
CA ASP A 71 8.05 20.86 -53.61
C ASP A 71 6.95 21.80 -54.15
N SER A 72 6.48 22.73 -53.31
CA SER A 72 5.51 23.75 -53.71
C SER A 72 6.02 24.55 -54.92
N ASP A 73 7.23 25.11 -54.85
CA ASP A 73 7.80 25.90 -55.94
C ASP A 73 7.97 25.08 -57.23
N GLY A 74 8.34 23.80 -57.12
CA GLY A 74 8.41 22.87 -58.25
C GLY A 74 7.05 22.61 -58.92
N ARG A 75 5.97 22.54 -58.15
CA ARG A 75 4.58 22.40 -58.65
C ARG A 75 4.14 23.64 -59.42
N PHE A 76 4.37 24.83 -58.85
CA PHE A 76 4.05 26.09 -59.52
C PHE A 76 4.88 26.30 -60.79
N ALA A 77 6.14 25.87 -60.81
CA ALA A 77 6.99 25.91 -62.01
C ALA A 77 6.43 25.04 -63.15
N ARG A 78 5.91 23.84 -62.86
CA ARG A 78 5.26 22.97 -63.87
C ARG A 78 4.02 23.61 -64.48
N VAL A 79 3.19 24.25 -63.67
CA VAL A 79 2.00 24.98 -64.17
C VAL A 79 2.43 26.18 -65.03
N ARG A 80 3.48 26.90 -64.64
CA ARG A 80 4.04 28.01 -65.42
C ARG A 80 4.57 27.54 -66.78
N GLU A 81 5.23 26.38 -66.83
CA GLU A 81 5.70 25.77 -68.08
C GLU A 81 4.54 25.42 -69.02
N LEU A 82 3.42 24.93 -68.48
CA LEU A 82 2.21 24.68 -69.27
C LEU A 82 1.65 25.96 -69.87
N ILE A 83 1.49 27.02 -69.08
CA ILE A 83 1.02 28.34 -69.55
C ILE A 83 1.92 28.87 -70.67
N ASN A 84 3.24 28.70 -70.55
CA ASN A 84 4.20 29.17 -71.55
C ASN A 84 4.11 28.43 -72.90
N LYS A 85 3.64 27.17 -72.90
CA LYS A 85 3.46 26.34 -74.10
C LYS A 85 2.12 26.56 -74.79
N GLU A 86 1.18 27.26 -74.18
CA GLU A 86 -0.12 27.54 -74.80
C GLU A 86 -0.03 28.64 -75.86
N ASN A 87 -0.78 28.45 -76.94
CA ASN A 87 -0.89 29.43 -78.02
C ASN A 87 -1.92 30.51 -77.65
N ILE A 88 -1.53 31.40 -76.73
CA ILE A 88 -2.35 32.52 -76.25
C ILE A 88 -1.68 33.87 -76.50
N PRO A 89 -2.46 34.95 -76.69
CA PRO A 89 -1.92 36.31 -76.86
C PRO A 89 -1.03 36.74 -75.67
N PRO A 90 0.02 37.55 -75.91
CA PRO A 90 0.96 37.97 -74.86
C PRO A 90 0.30 38.64 -73.64
N GLN A 91 -0.71 39.49 -73.86
CA GLN A 91 -1.40 40.20 -72.79
C GLN A 91 -2.20 39.27 -71.86
N GLU A 92 -2.80 38.21 -72.41
CA GLU A 92 -3.55 37.23 -71.62
C GLU A 92 -2.61 36.27 -70.88
N ARG A 93 -1.46 35.97 -71.48
CA ARG A 93 -0.38 35.22 -70.81
C ARG A 93 0.12 35.95 -69.57
N GLU A 94 0.36 37.26 -69.65
CA GLU A 94 0.79 38.07 -68.50
C GLU A 94 -0.23 38.05 -67.35
N LYS A 95 -1.53 38.14 -67.65
CA LYS A 95 -2.59 38.03 -66.64
C LYS A 95 -2.61 36.68 -65.95
N LEU A 96 -2.43 35.59 -66.71
CA LEU A 96 -2.39 34.23 -66.16
C LEU A 96 -1.14 34.00 -65.30
N VAL A 97 0.01 34.52 -65.69
CA VAL A 97 1.24 34.46 -64.89
C VAL A 97 1.07 35.25 -63.59
N ALA A 98 0.53 36.48 -63.65
CA ALA A 98 0.29 37.28 -62.45
C ALA A 98 -0.70 36.61 -61.47
N TRP A 99 -1.73 35.95 -61.99
CA TRP A 99 -2.65 35.15 -61.18
C TRP A 99 -1.92 33.98 -60.50
N LEU A 100 -1.07 33.25 -61.24
CA LEU A 100 -0.31 32.14 -60.71
C LEU A 100 0.66 32.59 -59.61
N ASP A 101 1.33 33.72 -59.79
CA ASP A 101 2.28 34.30 -58.82
C ASP A 101 1.58 34.70 -57.52
N SER A 102 0.38 35.30 -57.62
CA SER A 102 -0.46 35.61 -56.47
C SER A 102 -0.84 34.33 -55.69
N LYS A 103 -1.20 33.26 -56.41
CA LYS A 103 -1.49 31.95 -55.79
C LYS A 103 -0.25 31.31 -55.17
N GLN A 104 0.91 31.43 -55.80
CA GLN A 104 2.17 30.95 -55.26
C GLN A 104 2.50 31.65 -53.94
N GLY A 105 2.36 32.97 -53.86
CA GLY A 105 2.61 33.73 -52.63
C GLY A 105 1.70 33.33 -51.46
N GLN A 106 0.40 33.16 -51.72
CA GLN A 106 -0.56 32.68 -50.72
C GLN A 106 -0.22 31.26 -50.24
N HIS A 107 0.13 30.36 -51.16
CA HIS A 107 0.45 28.98 -50.84
C HIS A 107 1.78 28.84 -50.10
N ALA A 108 2.79 29.64 -50.47
CA ALA A 108 4.09 29.68 -49.79
C ALA A 108 3.93 30.13 -48.33
N ALA A 109 3.20 31.21 -48.07
CA ALA A 109 2.94 31.67 -46.71
C ALA A 109 2.22 30.61 -45.85
N ALA A 110 1.23 29.92 -46.42
CA ALA A 110 0.53 28.83 -45.74
C ALA A 110 1.44 27.62 -45.49
N THR A 111 2.29 27.27 -46.46
CA THR A 111 3.23 26.14 -46.35
C THR A 111 4.30 26.39 -45.29
N THR A 112 4.89 27.59 -45.25
CA THR A 112 5.84 28.00 -44.20
C THR A 112 5.21 27.96 -42.82
N SER A 113 4.00 28.53 -42.66
CA SER A 113 3.27 28.51 -41.39
C SER A 113 2.99 27.08 -40.90
N GLN A 114 2.59 26.18 -41.81
CA GLN A 114 2.39 24.76 -41.48
C GLN A 114 3.70 24.05 -41.13
N ALA A 115 4.79 24.33 -41.86
CA ALA A 115 6.10 23.76 -41.59
C ALA A 115 6.64 24.17 -40.21
N ASP A 116 6.48 25.45 -39.85
CA ASP A 116 6.87 25.96 -38.53
C ASP A 116 6.02 25.33 -37.41
N ASN A 117 4.71 25.17 -37.63
CA ASN A 117 3.85 24.47 -36.66
C ASN A 117 4.27 23.01 -36.45
N GLN A 118 4.62 22.30 -37.53
CA GLN A 118 5.06 20.91 -37.46
C GLN A 118 6.40 20.78 -36.73
N ARG A 119 7.38 21.66 -37.02
CA ARG A 119 8.67 21.71 -36.31
C ARG A 119 8.48 21.97 -34.82
N ARG A 120 7.61 22.92 -34.46
CA ARG A 120 7.29 23.22 -33.06
C ARG A 120 6.63 22.04 -32.35
N ALA A 121 5.72 21.33 -33.02
CA ALA A 121 5.10 20.13 -32.47
C ALA A 121 6.14 19.02 -32.21
N ALA A 122 7.04 18.75 -33.17
CA ALA A 122 8.10 17.76 -33.01
C ALA A 122 9.07 18.12 -31.86
N ASN A 123 9.55 19.36 -31.84
CA ASN A 123 10.43 19.86 -30.79
C ASN A 123 9.76 19.80 -29.41
N ARG A 124 8.45 20.09 -29.33
CA ARG A 124 7.69 19.95 -28.08
C ARG A 124 7.72 18.51 -27.59
N THR A 125 7.43 17.55 -28.47
CA THR A 125 7.46 16.12 -28.11
C THR A 125 8.84 15.70 -27.59
N ASP A 126 9.92 16.11 -28.25
CA ASP A 126 11.28 15.76 -27.84
C ASP A 126 11.63 16.36 -26.47
N ILE A 127 11.27 17.62 -26.24
CA ILE A 127 11.49 18.31 -24.96
C ILE A 127 10.67 17.68 -23.84
N THR A 128 9.39 17.39 -24.08
CA THR A 128 8.53 16.73 -23.09
C THR A 128 9.05 15.33 -22.75
N ASN A 129 9.55 14.57 -23.73
CA ASN A 129 10.15 13.25 -23.48
C ASN A 129 11.42 13.36 -22.62
N LEU A 130 12.29 14.30 -22.93
CA LEU A 130 13.53 14.54 -22.17
C LEU A 130 13.21 14.99 -20.73
N PHE A 131 12.25 15.91 -20.59
CA PHE A 131 11.74 16.38 -19.31
C PHE A 131 11.19 15.23 -18.45
N GLU A 132 10.28 14.41 -19.00
CA GLU A 132 9.68 13.29 -18.27
C GLU A 132 10.74 12.26 -17.85
N MET A 133 11.72 11.98 -18.71
CA MET A 133 12.85 11.10 -18.39
C MET A 133 13.66 11.65 -17.19
N GLN A 134 14.02 12.93 -17.21
CA GLN A 134 14.80 13.56 -16.14
C GLN A 134 14.05 13.58 -14.80
N VAL A 135 12.76 13.92 -14.85
CA VAL A 135 11.86 13.90 -13.67
C VAL A 135 11.72 12.48 -13.11
N ALA A 136 11.59 11.46 -13.97
CA ALA A 136 11.50 10.07 -13.53
C ALA A 136 12.79 9.60 -12.82
N HIS A 137 13.95 10.11 -13.22
CA HIS A 137 15.23 9.87 -12.55
C HIS A 137 15.46 10.75 -11.30
N GLY A 138 14.55 11.68 -10.99
CA GLY A 138 14.68 12.59 -9.87
C GLY A 138 15.67 13.74 -10.10
N ASP A 139 16.15 13.94 -11.33
CA ASP A 139 17.03 15.05 -11.68
C ASP A 139 16.21 16.30 -12.05
N PHE A 140 15.63 16.91 -11.02
CA PHE A 140 14.81 18.11 -11.18
C PHE A 140 15.61 19.33 -11.67
N GLY A 141 16.94 19.34 -11.47
CA GLY A 141 17.81 20.40 -11.96
C GLY A 141 18.00 20.30 -13.48
N ALA A 142 18.25 19.10 -13.99
CA ALA A 142 18.30 18.87 -15.43
C ALA A 142 16.95 19.12 -16.12
N ALA A 143 15.84 18.70 -15.48
CA ALA A 143 14.48 18.97 -15.97
C ALA A 143 14.18 20.47 -16.10
N ASP A 144 14.53 21.26 -15.08
CA ASP A 144 14.39 22.72 -15.11
C ASP A 144 15.28 23.37 -16.18
N GLY A 145 16.51 22.87 -16.34
CA GLY A 145 17.45 23.30 -17.37
C GLY A 145 16.94 23.03 -18.79
N THR A 146 16.28 21.88 -19.01
CA THR A 146 15.65 21.51 -20.28
C THR A 146 14.53 22.48 -20.64
N LEU A 147 13.60 22.75 -19.70
CA LEU A 147 12.51 23.70 -19.93
C LEU A 147 13.02 25.13 -20.16
N THR A 148 14.00 25.56 -19.36
CA THR A 148 14.61 26.89 -19.50
C THR A 148 15.29 27.06 -20.86
N SER A 149 16.04 26.04 -21.30
CA SER A 149 16.69 26.06 -22.61
C SER A 149 15.68 26.08 -23.76
N ALA A 150 14.57 25.35 -23.62
CA ALA A 150 13.48 25.35 -24.58
C ALA A 150 12.82 26.73 -24.70
N GLU A 151 12.51 27.39 -23.58
CA GLU A 151 11.95 28.74 -23.56
C GLU A 151 12.90 29.78 -24.19
N GLN A 152 14.21 29.64 -23.96
CA GLN A 152 15.23 30.54 -24.50
C GLN A 152 15.55 30.30 -25.98
N SER A 153 15.21 29.13 -26.53
CA SER A 153 15.53 28.76 -27.92
C SER A 153 14.77 29.58 -28.98
N GLY A 154 13.70 30.29 -28.58
CA GLY A 154 12.80 30.99 -29.51
C GLY A 154 11.90 30.06 -30.34
N LEU A 155 11.97 28.74 -30.12
CA LEU A 155 11.14 27.75 -30.81
C LEU A 155 9.71 27.68 -30.24
N PHE A 156 9.49 28.20 -29.04
CA PHE A 156 8.20 28.16 -28.33
C PHE A 156 7.66 29.56 -28.12
N ARG A 157 6.34 29.70 -28.11
CA ARG A 157 5.69 30.96 -27.72
C ARG A 157 5.73 31.12 -26.20
N PRO A 158 5.73 32.36 -25.69
CA PRO A 158 5.61 32.61 -24.26
C PRO A 158 4.39 31.88 -23.66
N GLY A 159 4.62 31.08 -22.62
CA GLY A 159 3.58 30.32 -21.92
C GLY A 159 3.24 28.94 -22.51
N GLU A 160 3.81 28.53 -23.65
CA GLU A 160 3.55 27.20 -24.23
C GLU A 160 4.04 26.03 -23.37
N LEU A 161 4.95 26.28 -22.41
CA LEU A 161 5.52 25.28 -21.48
C LEU A 161 5.11 25.50 -20.00
N ALA A 162 4.06 26.30 -19.77
CA ALA A 162 3.62 26.65 -18.41
C ALA A 162 3.09 25.45 -17.62
N ASP A 163 2.43 24.51 -18.30
CA ASP A 163 1.89 23.28 -17.69
C ASP A 163 3.03 22.37 -17.22
N GLU A 164 4.07 22.20 -18.04
CA GLU A 164 5.26 21.42 -17.71
C GLU A 164 6.04 22.05 -16.54
N ARG A 165 6.11 23.39 -16.46
CA ARG A 165 6.67 24.08 -15.28
C ARG A 165 5.84 23.85 -14.01
N ALA A 166 4.52 23.91 -14.10
CA ALA A 166 3.65 23.68 -12.95
C ALA A 166 3.77 22.23 -12.44
N ASP A 167 3.85 21.26 -13.35
CA ASP A 167 4.09 19.86 -13.02
C ASP A 167 5.46 19.63 -12.38
N LEU A 168 6.51 20.29 -12.89
CA LEU A 168 7.85 20.22 -12.30
C LEU A 168 7.86 20.67 -10.83
N GLU A 169 7.30 21.84 -10.54
CA GLU A 169 7.22 22.37 -9.17
C GLU A 169 6.40 21.45 -8.25
N TYR A 170 5.28 20.92 -8.74
CA TYR A 170 4.48 19.95 -7.99
C TYR A 170 5.28 18.69 -7.66
N ARG A 171 5.94 18.08 -8.65
CA ARG A 171 6.70 16.84 -8.47
C ARG A 171 7.95 17.05 -7.60
N LYS A 172 8.62 18.19 -7.73
CA LYS A 172 9.76 18.59 -6.88
C LYS A 172 9.33 18.70 -5.41
N LYS A 173 8.23 19.39 -5.13
CA LYS A 173 7.65 19.49 -3.79
C LYS A 173 7.32 18.11 -3.21
N ARG A 174 6.63 17.26 -3.98
CA ARG A 174 6.29 15.88 -3.57
C ARG A 174 7.53 15.02 -3.31
N HIS A 175 8.60 15.21 -4.09
CA HIS A 175 9.86 14.51 -3.86
C HIS A 175 10.52 14.95 -2.54
N GLN A 176 10.57 16.25 -2.27
CA GLN A 176 11.08 16.78 -1.01
C GLN A 176 10.29 16.26 0.20
N GLU A 177 8.96 16.29 0.13
CA GLU A 177 8.09 15.71 1.16
C GLU A 177 8.44 14.23 1.43
N ARG A 178 8.64 13.42 0.39
CA ARG A 178 9.04 12.01 0.55
C ARG A 178 10.42 11.84 1.17
N VAL A 179 11.39 12.68 0.79
CA VAL A 179 12.75 12.65 1.38
C VAL A 179 12.69 13.01 2.86
N GLU A 180 11.90 14.01 3.24
CA GLU A 180 11.68 14.38 4.64
C GLU A 180 10.96 13.28 5.42
N GLU A 181 9.93 12.66 4.84
CA GLU A 181 9.24 11.50 5.43
C GLU A 181 10.20 10.32 5.64
N GLN A 182 11.07 10.01 4.66
CA GLN A 182 12.06 8.95 4.81
C GLN A 182 13.07 9.25 5.92
N LYS A 183 13.53 10.50 6.03
CA LYS A 183 14.41 10.93 7.14
C LYS A 183 13.69 10.77 8.48
N LEU A 184 12.44 11.20 8.56
CA LEU A 184 11.61 11.07 9.77
C LEU A 184 11.44 9.59 10.16
N PHE A 185 11.12 8.72 9.21
CA PHE A 185 11.02 7.28 9.43
C PHE A 185 12.35 6.64 9.82
N ALA A 186 13.48 7.11 9.31
CA ALA A 186 14.79 6.69 9.77
C ALA A 186 14.99 7.04 11.26
N THR A 187 14.62 8.25 11.69
CA THR A 187 14.70 8.63 13.12
C THR A 187 13.78 7.79 14.02
N TYR A 188 12.59 7.44 13.53
CA TYR A 188 11.68 6.54 14.24
C TYR A 188 12.28 5.16 14.44
N LYS A 189 13.03 4.66 13.45
CA LYS A 189 13.69 3.35 13.53
C LYS A 189 14.91 3.36 14.47
N GLU A 190 15.62 4.48 14.55
CA GLU A 190 16.78 4.61 15.47
C GLU A 190 16.37 4.58 16.94
N ASN A 191 15.24 5.21 17.31
CA ASN A 191 14.76 5.19 18.70
C ASN A 191 13.23 5.09 18.80
N PRO A 192 12.64 3.92 18.47
CA PRO A 192 11.19 3.76 18.43
C PRO A 192 10.55 3.95 19.81
N ALA A 193 11.21 3.58 20.90
CA ALA A 193 10.69 3.71 22.27
C ALA A 193 10.46 5.18 22.67
N ALA A 194 11.44 6.06 22.43
CA ALA A 194 11.31 7.48 22.72
C ALA A 194 10.19 8.16 21.90
N HIS A 195 10.00 7.70 20.66
CA HIS A 195 8.92 8.19 19.80
C HIS A 195 7.55 7.63 20.22
N TRP A 196 7.48 6.37 20.64
CA TRP A 196 6.23 5.71 21.02
C TRP A 196 5.49 6.45 22.13
N GLU A 197 6.19 7.06 23.10
CA GLU A 197 5.58 7.91 24.13
C GLU A 197 4.63 8.98 23.58
N ARG A 198 4.91 9.51 22.39
CA ARG A 198 4.08 10.53 21.71
C ARG A 198 2.87 9.92 20.96
N PHE A 199 2.91 8.62 20.68
CA PHE A 199 1.94 7.89 19.85
C PHE A 199 1.18 6.78 20.61
N LYS A 200 1.32 6.72 21.95
CA LYS A 200 0.57 5.79 22.81
C LYS A 200 -0.95 5.94 22.68
N SER A 201 -1.42 7.17 22.48
CA SER A 201 -2.84 7.47 22.28
C SER A 201 -3.29 7.03 20.88
N HIS A 202 -4.47 6.42 20.79
CA HIS A 202 -5.14 6.18 19.50
C HIS A 202 -5.78 7.47 18.95
N THR A 203 -5.95 8.47 19.82
CA THR A 203 -6.50 9.77 19.46
C THR A 203 -5.36 10.73 19.12
N PRO A 204 -5.33 11.31 17.91
CA PRO A 204 -4.33 12.32 17.56
C PRO A 204 -4.48 13.56 18.45
N PRO A 205 -3.37 14.22 18.83
CA PRO A 205 -3.42 15.48 19.55
C PRO A 205 -4.09 16.58 18.70
N GLU A 206 -4.61 17.60 19.38
CA GLU A 206 -5.31 18.71 18.72
C GLU A 206 -4.42 19.40 17.67
N GLY A 207 -4.95 19.59 16.46
CA GLY A 207 -4.22 20.18 15.33
C GLY A 207 -3.34 19.21 14.54
N ALA A 208 -3.20 17.93 14.94
CA ALA A 208 -2.50 16.93 14.15
C ALA A 208 -3.39 16.36 13.04
N ASP A 209 -2.78 16.07 11.88
CA ASP A 209 -3.45 15.33 10.80
C ASP A 209 -3.70 13.87 11.24
N PRO A 210 -4.97 13.43 11.34
CA PRO A 210 -5.31 12.08 11.79
C PRO A 210 -4.72 10.97 10.92
N VAL A 211 -4.62 11.18 9.60
CA VAL A 211 -4.12 10.17 8.67
C VAL A 211 -2.62 10.02 8.83
N LYS A 212 -1.90 11.15 8.91
CA LYS A 212 -0.45 11.15 9.15
C LYS A 212 -0.12 10.57 10.52
N TYR A 213 -0.86 10.96 11.56
CA TYR A 213 -0.66 10.46 12.93
C TYR A 213 -0.81 8.93 13.01
N GLN A 214 -1.86 8.38 12.40
CA GLN A 214 -2.09 6.94 12.39
C GLN A 214 -0.98 6.19 11.64
N ARG A 215 -0.56 6.71 10.47
CA ARG A 215 0.54 6.13 9.69
C ARG A 215 1.86 6.12 10.47
N ASP A 216 2.22 7.26 11.07
CA ASP A 216 3.46 7.40 11.82
C ASP A 216 3.44 6.50 13.08
N ARG A 217 2.27 6.39 13.74
CA ARG A 217 2.04 5.46 14.85
C ARG A 217 2.26 4.00 14.44
N GLU A 218 1.66 3.55 13.34
CA GLU A 218 1.83 2.18 12.83
C GLU A 218 3.29 1.87 12.48
N PHE A 219 4.00 2.84 11.88
CA PHE A 219 5.41 2.70 11.56
C PHE A 219 6.28 2.56 12.82
N ILE A 220 6.09 3.45 13.81
CA ILE A 220 6.82 3.39 15.09
C ILE A 220 6.52 2.08 15.80
N GLN A 221 5.26 1.65 15.83
CA GLN A 221 4.85 0.38 16.44
C GLN A 221 5.56 -0.81 15.77
N ALA A 222 5.59 -0.86 14.44
CA ALA A 222 6.29 -1.91 13.71
C ALA A 222 7.81 -1.91 13.98
N ALA A 223 8.43 -0.73 14.04
CA ALA A 223 9.85 -0.59 14.39
C ALA A 223 10.13 -1.03 15.84
N LEU A 224 9.24 -0.69 16.78
CA LEU A 224 9.33 -1.09 18.19
C LEU A 224 9.16 -2.61 18.34
N LEU A 225 8.21 -3.21 17.62
CA LEU A 225 8.02 -4.66 17.55
C LEU A 225 9.27 -5.38 17.03
N GLN A 226 9.89 -4.86 15.97
CA GLN A 226 11.11 -5.43 15.43
C GLN A 226 12.25 -5.37 16.44
N ARG A 227 12.50 -4.19 17.02
CA ARG A 227 13.57 -4.00 17.99
C ARG A 227 13.36 -4.85 19.25
N ASN A 228 12.16 -4.83 19.82
CA ASN A 228 11.82 -5.65 20.99
C ASN A 228 12.00 -7.14 20.70
N HIS A 229 11.73 -7.61 19.48
CA HIS A 229 11.99 -8.99 19.12
C HIS A 229 13.49 -9.31 19.15
N GLU A 230 14.31 -8.49 18.49
CA GLU A 230 15.76 -8.67 18.44
C GLU A 230 16.37 -8.64 19.85
N ASP A 231 16.05 -7.61 20.63
CA ASP A 231 16.55 -7.42 22.00
C ASP A 231 16.07 -8.56 22.93
N SER A 232 14.78 -8.92 22.90
CA SER A 232 14.26 -10.01 23.72
C SER A 232 14.81 -11.37 23.34
N LEU A 233 15.01 -11.65 22.05
CA LEU A 233 15.56 -12.92 21.59
C LEU A 233 17.03 -13.06 22.01
N ASP A 234 17.81 -12.00 21.93
CA ASP A 234 19.18 -11.97 22.41
C ASP A 234 19.25 -12.16 23.93
N ILE A 235 18.38 -11.50 24.69
CA ILE A 235 18.32 -11.68 26.14
C ILE A 235 17.91 -13.12 26.49
N ILE A 236 16.87 -13.66 25.86
CA ILE A 236 16.38 -15.02 26.12
C ILE A 236 17.45 -16.06 25.77
N ASN A 237 18.12 -15.92 24.62
CA ASN A 237 19.24 -16.78 24.26
C ASN A 237 20.43 -16.60 25.21
N GLY A 238 20.66 -15.38 25.71
CA GLY A 238 21.62 -15.08 26.76
C GLY A 238 21.30 -15.82 28.05
N ILE A 239 20.04 -15.81 28.48
CA ILE A 239 19.54 -16.55 29.64
C ILE A 239 19.76 -18.05 29.40
N GLU A 240 19.33 -18.60 28.26
CA GLU A 240 19.41 -20.03 27.94
C GLU A 240 20.86 -20.54 27.76
N SER A 241 21.76 -19.71 27.25
CA SER A 241 23.20 -20.03 27.16
C SER A 241 23.97 -19.79 28.46
N GLY A 242 23.38 -19.09 29.44
CA GLY A 242 24.03 -18.74 30.70
C GLY A 242 24.94 -17.50 30.60
N LYS A 243 24.85 -16.73 29.53
CA LYS A 243 25.51 -15.41 29.39
C LYS A 243 24.84 -14.32 30.22
N ILE A 244 23.53 -14.42 30.43
CA ILE A 244 22.74 -13.55 31.32
C ILE A 244 22.44 -14.35 32.58
N THR A 245 22.88 -13.85 33.72
CA THR A 245 22.86 -14.61 34.99
C THR A 245 22.23 -13.84 36.14
N SER A 246 21.92 -12.56 35.95
CA SER A 246 21.38 -11.70 36.99
C SER A 246 20.27 -10.78 36.49
N ASP A 247 19.44 -10.30 37.41
CA ASP A 247 18.44 -9.26 37.12
C ASP A 247 19.09 -7.97 36.59
N ALA A 248 20.30 -7.65 37.05
CA ALA A 248 21.06 -6.48 36.59
C ALA A 248 21.42 -6.58 35.10
N ASP A 249 21.77 -7.79 34.62
CA ASP A 249 22.01 -8.02 33.19
C ASP A 249 20.72 -7.76 32.39
N ILE A 250 19.56 -8.19 32.89
CA ILE A 250 18.26 -7.98 32.21
C ILE A 250 17.87 -6.49 32.22
N GLU A 251 18.13 -5.76 33.31
CA GLU A 251 17.91 -4.30 33.33
C GLU A 251 18.85 -3.57 32.37
N HIS A 252 20.08 -4.05 32.18
CA HIS A 252 21.05 -3.45 31.26
C HIS A 252 20.69 -3.73 29.79
N TYR A 253 20.52 -5.00 29.42
CA TYR A 253 20.25 -5.40 28.03
C TYR A 253 18.80 -5.15 27.61
N GLY A 254 17.85 -5.14 28.56
CA GLY A 254 16.41 -4.94 28.32
C GLY A 254 15.91 -3.53 28.66
N ALA A 255 16.78 -2.53 28.72
CA ALA A 255 16.43 -1.16 29.12
C ALA A 255 15.27 -0.57 28.30
N ASP A 256 15.20 -0.93 27.01
CA ASP A 256 14.18 -0.43 26.08
C ASP A 256 12.89 -1.27 26.05
N LEU A 257 12.84 -2.40 26.77
CA LEU A 257 11.63 -3.19 26.94
C LEU A 257 10.66 -2.55 27.94
N THR A 258 9.38 -2.92 27.93
CA THR A 258 8.48 -2.45 28.99
C THR A 258 8.86 -3.07 30.34
N PRO A 259 8.50 -2.43 31.47
CA PRO A 259 8.71 -3.01 32.80
C PRO A 259 8.09 -4.41 32.96
N ILE A 260 6.94 -4.65 32.31
CA ILE A 260 6.24 -5.94 32.35
C ILE A 260 7.04 -7.00 31.57
N ALA A 261 7.55 -6.65 30.39
CA ALA A 261 8.42 -7.53 29.61
C ALA A 261 9.73 -7.88 30.34
N ARG A 262 10.36 -6.91 31.03
CA ARG A 262 11.52 -7.17 31.89
C ARG A 262 11.18 -8.08 33.06
N LYS A 263 10.03 -7.89 33.73
CA LYS A 263 9.55 -8.78 34.81
C LYS A 263 9.40 -10.22 34.32
N GLU A 264 8.89 -10.44 33.10
CA GLU A 264 8.76 -11.77 32.53
C GLU A 264 10.11 -12.42 32.18
N LEU A 265 11.08 -11.63 31.70
CA LEU A 265 12.45 -12.12 31.47
C LEU A 265 13.13 -12.53 32.78
N LYS A 266 12.98 -11.74 33.84
CA LYS A 266 13.46 -12.09 35.19
C LYS A 266 12.83 -13.36 35.71
N ARG A 267 11.51 -13.53 35.50
CA ARG A 267 10.80 -14.77 35.85
C ARG A 267 11.37 -15.97 35.11
N SER A 268 11.71 -15.81 33.83
CA SER A 268 12.32 -16.86 33.01
C SER A 268 13.72 -17.23 33.50
N LEU A 269 14.54 -16.23 33.87
CA LEU A 269 15.86 -16.42 34.49
C LEU A 269 15.75 -17.18 35.82
N ALA A 270 14.89 -16.74 36.74
CA ALA A 270 14.67 -17.39 38.02
C ALA A 270 14.22 -18.85 37.85
N ALA A 271 13.28 -19.09 36.92
CA ALA A 271 12.79 -20.43 36.63
C ALA A 271 13.86 -21.35 36.00
N LYS A 272 14.89 -20.78 35.36
CA LYS A 272 16.04 -21.55 34.83
C LYS A 272 17.05 -21.89 35.92
N GLN A 273 17.27 -20.97 36.85
CA GLN A 273 18.22 -21.13 37.95
C GLN A 273 17.72 -22.13 39.02
N ASP A 274 16.41 -22.33 39.13
CA ASP A 274 15.84 -23.36 39.99
C ASP A 274 16.14 -24.77 39.44
N ALA A 275 16.95 -25.53 40.19
CA ALA A 275 17.38 -26.88 39.84
C ALA A 275 16.21 -27.87 39.66
N LYS A 276 15.11 -27.73 40.42
CA LYS A 276 13.93 -28.60 40.27
C LYS A 276 13.21 -28.30 38.97
N ASN A 277 13.04 -27.03 38.65
CA ASN A 277 12.46 -26.61 37.38
C ASN A 277 13.36 -27.00 36.20
N ALA A 278 14.68 -26.82 36.29
CA ALA A 278 15.62 -27.22 35.26
C ALA A 278 15.55 -28.73 34.95
N ALA A 279 15.37 -29.58 35.98
CA ALA A 279 15.14 -31.01 35.79
C ALA A 279 13.77 -31.30 35.13
N PHE A 280 12.71 -30.63 35.58
CA PHE A 280 11.36 -30.78 35.01
C PHE A 280 11.29 -30.33 33.55
N ARG A 281 12.02 -29.28 33.17
CA ARG A 281 12.10 -28.76 31.79
C ARG A 281 12.57 -29.80 30.77
N ARG A 282 13.34 -30.79 31.22
CA ARG A 282 13.84 -31.88 30.36
C ARG A 282 12.84 -33.01 30.15
N THR A 283 11.69 -32.97 30.82
CA THR A 283 10.68 -34.03 30.72
C THR A 283 9.78 -33.83 29.49
N PRO A 284 9.30 -34.92 28.87
CA PRO A 284 8.31 -34.82 27.79
C PRO A 284 7.04 -34.08 28.20
N LEU A 285 6.62 -34.23 29.46
CA LEU A 285 5.42 -33.60 30.00
C LEU A 285 5.52 -32.07 30.02
N TYR A 286 6.69 -31.53 30.37
CA TYR A 286 6.94 -30.09 30.25
C TYR A 286 6.97 -29.65 28.79
N GLN A 287 7.65 -30.39 27.91
CA GLN A 287 7.73 -30.06 26.48
C GLN A 287 6.33 -29.99 25.85
N TRP A 288 5.46 -30.96 26.16
CA TRP A 288 4.07 -30.93 25.71
C TRP A 288 3.32 -29.71 26.23
N GLN A 289 3.44 -29.39 27.52
CA GLN A 289 2.82 -28.21 28.08
C GLN A 289 3.27 -26.93 27.33
N VAL A 290 4.57 -26.78 27.11
CA VAL A 290 5.15 -25.63 26.42
C VAL A 290 4.68 -25.55 24.97
N ILE A 291 4.64 -26.68 24.24
CA ILE A 291 4.15 -26.72 22.84
C ILE A 291 2.69 -26.27 22.76
N GLY A 292 1.82 -26.81 23.63
CA GLY A 292 0.40 -26.48 23.65
C GLY A 292 0.16 -25.02 24.03
N GLU A 293 0.80 -24.56 25.11
CA GLU A 293 0.71 -23.18 25.59
C GLU A 293 1.19 -22.18 24.53
N THR A 294 2.36 -22.41 23.93
CA THR A 294 2.95 -21.54 22.91
C THR A 294 2.08 -21.47 21.66
N SER A 295 1.54 -22.61 21.21
CA SER A 295 0.65 -22.65 20.05
C SER A 295 -0.61 -21.80 20.28
N ARG A 296 -1.20 -21.89 21.48
CA ARG A 296 -2.36 -21.08 21.85
C ARG A 296 -2.01 -19.59 21.94
N MET A 297 -0.89 -19.26 22.58
CA MET A 297 -0.44 -17.88 22.70
C MET A 297 -0.17 -17.24 21.35
N LEU A 298 0.43 -17.95 20.39
CA LEU A 298 0.67 -17.45 19.03
C LEU A 298 -0.62 -17.09 18.28
N GLU A 299 -1.71 -17.84 18.50
CA GLU A 299 -3.03 -17.58 17.88
C GLU A 299 -3.77 -16.39 18.53
N GLU A 300 -3.60 -16.21 19.84
CA GLU A 300 -4.25 -15.14 20.60
C GLU A 300 -3.46 -13.83 20.60
N TRP A 301 -2.16 -13.89 20.30
CA TRP A 301 -1.27 -12.75 20.40
C TRP A 301 -1.63 -11.70 19.35
N LYS A 302 -1.72 -10.45 19.81
CA LYS A 302 -1.97 -9.30 18.95
C LYS A 302 -0.96 -8.19 19.20
N PRO A 303 -0.38 -7.62 18.13
CA PRO A 303 0.61 -6.55 18.26
C PRO A 303 0.03 -5.21 18.73
N ASP A 304 -1.30 -5.05 18.73
CA ASP A 304 -2.03 -3.81 19.04
C ASP A 304 -2.27 -3.55 20.54
N THR A 305 -1.80 -4.44 21.41
CA THR A 305 -2.00 -4.34 22.86
C THR A 305 -0.85 -3.61 23.56
N VAL A 306 -1.12 -2.87 24.64
CA VAL A 306 -0.10 -2.11 25.40
C VAL A 306 0.98 -3.02 26.02
N THR A 307 0.66 -4.30 26.20
CA THR A 307 1.50 -5.33 26.82
C THR A 307 1.89 -6.43 25.83
N PHE A 308 1.88 -6.13 24.53
CA PHE A 308 2.16 -7.10 23.48
C PHE A 308 3.52 -7.80 23.68
N ASP A 309 4.50 -7.06 24.18
CA ASP A 309 5.90 -7.47 24.35
C ASP A 309 6.05 -8.50 25.47
N ALA A 310 5.29 -8.38 26.56
CA ALA A 310 5.29 -9.37 27.63
C ALA A 310 4.77 -10.74 27.14
N GLY A 311 3.66 -10.75 26.41
CA GLY A 311 3.12 -11.98 25.81
C GLY A 311 4.09 -12.57 24.78
N TYR A 312 4.72 -11.71 23.99
CA TYR A 312 5.70 -12.12 22.98
C TYR A 312 6.98 -12.70 23.60
N ASN A 313 7.51 -12.09 24.67
CA ASN A 313 8.68 -12.59 25.40
C ASN A 313 8.43 -13.97 25.99
N ARG A 314 7.22 -14.21 26.52
CA ARG A 314 6.84 -15.53 27.01
C ARG A 314 6.77 -16.57 25.89
N ILE A 315 6.26 -16.22 24.71
CA ILE A 315 6.32 -17.09 23.51
C ILE A 315 7.78 -17.41 23.17
N LEU A 316 8.64 -16.39 23.06
CA LEU A 316 10.05 -16.58 22.73
C LEU A 316 10.78 -17.44 23.79
N GLY A 317 10.53 -17.20 25.08
CA GLY A 317 11.12 -17.94 26.19
C GLY A 317 10.70 -19.41 26.18
N ASN A 318 9.41 -19.67 25.95
CA ASN A 318 8.87 -21.01 25.79
C ASN A 318 9.56 -21.75 24.63
N VAL A 319 9.65 -21.12 23.46
CA VAL A 319 10.31 -21.72 22.28
C VAL A 319 11.79 -21.97 22.53
N ALA A 320 12.49 -21.03 23.19
CA ALA A 320 13.90 -21.18 23.52
C ALA A 320 14.17 -22.35 24.48
N SER A 321 13.26 -22.57 25.44
CA SER A 321 13.35 -23.64 26.44
C SER A 321 13.20 -25.06 25.86
N LEU A 322 12.61 -25.20 24.66
CA LEU A 322 12.48 -26.48 24.00
C LEU A 322 13.84 -26.99 23.49
N PRO A 323 14.10 -28.31 23.54
CA PRO A 323 15.29 -28.88 22.93
C PRO A 323 15.27 -28.68 21.40
N PRO A 324 16.43 -28.71 20.73
CA PRO A 324 16.49 -28.72 19.27
C PRO A 324 15.68 -29.90 18.71
N GLY A 325 14.80 -29.62 17.75
CA GLY A 325 13.87 -30.61 17.19
C GLY A 325 12.80 -29.97 16.31
N PRO A 326 12.00 -30.79 15.61
CA PRO A 326 11.04 -30.32 14.62
C PRO A 326 9.91 -29.45 15.20
N GLU A 327 9.52 -29.69 16.45
CA GLU A 327 8.51 -28.89 17.15
C GLU A 327 9.02 -27.47 17.42
N LYS A 328 10.30 -27.34 17.83
CA LYS A 328 10.95 -26.05 18.04
C LYS A 328 11.04 -25.28 16.73
N GLU A 329 11.50 -25.93 15.67
CA GLU A 329 11.60 -25.32 14.32
C GLU A 329 10.23 -24.85 13.82
N THR A 330 9.18 -25.66 14.00
CA THR A 330 7.82 -25.32 13.60
C THR A 330 7.27 -24.13 14.38
N LEU A 331 7.50 -24.06 15.68
CA LEU A 331 7.07 -22.93 16.51
C LEU A 331 7.89 -21.67 16.19
N GLN A 332 9.19 -21.78 15.94
CA GLN A 332 10.04 -20.66 15.50
C GLN A 332 9.56 -20.08 14.17
N ALA A 333 9.26 -20.93 13.18
CA ALA A 333 8.69 -20.46 11.92
C ALA A 333 7.35 -19.73 12.14
N HIS A 334 6.51 -20.23 13.04
CA HIS A 334 5.22 -19.59 13.35
C HIS A 334 5.39 -18.25 14.08
N VAL A 335 6.38 -18.12 14.96
CA VAL A 335 6.77 -16.84 15.58
C VAL A 335 7.12 -15.82 14.50
N GLU A 336 7.93 -16.19 13.51
CA GLU A 336 8.32 -15.28 12.41
C GLU A 336 7.13 -14.87 11.52
N ASP A 337 6.21 -15.80 11.25
CA ASP A 337 4.99 -15.50 10.49
C ASP A 337 4.11 -14.48 11.22
N VAL A 338 3.83 -14.73 12.50
CA VAL A 338 3.04 -13.83 13.36
C VAL A 338 3.71 -12.46 13.49
N ARG A 339 5.04 -12.43 13.67
CA ARG A 339 5.84 -11.20 13.75
C ARG A 339 5.74 -10.35 12.49
N THR A 340 5.81 -10.97 11.32
CA THR A 340 5.81 -10.25 10.04
C THR A 340 4.40 -9.87 9.55
N GLY A 341 3.36 -10.15 10.34
CA GLY A 341 1.97 -9.94 9.94
C GLY A 341 1.55 -10.81 8.76
N LYS A 342 2.37 -11.80 8.39
CA LYS A 342 2.04 -12.78 7.38
C LYS A 342 1.15 -13.81 8.04
N LEU A 343 -0.13 -13.80 7.70
CA LEU A 343 -0.97 -14.96 7.97
C LEU A 343 -0.28 -16.15 7.32
N ARG A 344 0.14 -17.14 8.12
CA ARG A 344 0.70 -18.38 7.61
C ARG A 344 -0.30 -18.94 6.60
N GLY A 345 0.04 -18.82 5.32
CA GLY A 345 -0.75 -19.44 4.27
C GLY A 345 -0.73 -20.94 4.55
N ILE A 346 -1.88 -21.60 4.47
CA ILE A 346 -1.90 -23.05 4.47
C ILE A 346 -1.19 -23.49 3.18
N GLN A 347 0.05 -23.95 3.30
CA GLN A 347 0.87 -24.35 2.16
C GLN A 347 1.00 -25.87 2.07
N THR A 348 0.85 -26.56 3.20
CA THR A 348 1.05 -28.00 3.29
C THR A 348 -0.11 -28.68 4.04
N ARG A 349 -0.28 -29.98 3.81
CA ARG A 349 -1.23 -30.83 4.56
C ARG A 349 -0.88 -30.90 6.06
N TYR A 350 0.38 -30.67 6.40
CA TYR A 350 0.82 -30.55 7.79
C TYR A 350 0.22 -29.30 8.44
N ASP A 351 0.26 -28.15 7.74
CA ASP A 351 -0.34 -26.90 8.22
C ASP A 351 -1.85 -27.01 8.43
N GLU A 352 -2.56 -27.73 7.54
CA GLU A 352 -3.99 -28.02 7.68
C GLU A 352 -4.29 -28.80 8.96
N GLY A 353 -3.47 -29.81 9.26
CA GLY A 353 -3.61 -30.60 10.48
C GLY A 353 -3.35 -29.79 11.75
N LEU A 354 -2.32 -28.94 11.75
CA LEU A 354 -2.05 -28.05 12.89
C LEU A 354 -3.19 -27.05 13.13
N ARG A 355 -3.75 -26.48 12.06
CA ARG A 355 -4.92 -25.60 12.17
C ARG A 355 -6.14 -26.33 12.75
N ALA A 356 -6.38 -27.57 12.33
CA ALA A 356 -7.47 -28.37 12.88
C ALA A 356 -7.32 -28.59 14.40
N PHE A 357 -6.10 -28.80 14.88
CA PHE A 357 -5.83 -28.85 16.32
C PHE A 357 -6.00 -27.49 17.00
N ASN A 358 -5.58 -26.38 16.39
CA ASN A 358 -5.81 -25.04 16.95
C ASN A 358 -7.29 -24.76 17.20
N ASP A 359 -8.15 -25.04 16.21
CA ASP A 359 -9.59 -24.81 16.34
C ASP A 359 -10.23 -25.76 17.37
N TYR A 360 -9.80 -27.01 17.43
CA TYR A 360 -10.25 -27.97 18.44
C TYR A 360 -9.84 -27.57 19.86
N ASP A 361 -8.56 -27.25 20.06
CA ASP A 361 -8.01 -26.87 21.35
C ASP A 361 -8.64 -25.56 21.84
N ARG A 362 -8.90 -24.59 20.96
CA ARG A 362 -9.63 -23.36 21.33
C ARG A 362 -11.00 -23.68 21.91
N MET A 363 -11.78 -24.56 21.26
CA MET A 363 -13.11 -24.95 21.74
C MET A 363 -13.08 -25.69 23.08
N LEU A 364 -12.03 -26.45 23.37
CA LEU A 364 -11.85 -27.09 24.67
C LEU A 364 -11.44 -26.08 25.73
N PHE A 365 -10.51 -25.19 25.39
CA PHE A 365 -9.99 -24.17 26.28
C PHE A 365 -11.06 -23.19 26.75
N GLU A 366 -11.97 -22.77 25.86
CA GLU A 366 -13.12 -21.91 26.18
C GLU A 366 -14.07 -22.53 27.23
N LYS A 367 -14.06 -23.86 27.38
CA LYS A 367 -14.89 -24.58 28.38
C LYS A 367 -14.19 -24.73 29.73
N LEU A 368 -12.91 -24.38 29.81
CA LEU A 368 -12.17 -24.46 31.06
C LEU A 368 -12.61 -23.35 32.02
N PRO A 369 -12.48 -23.57 33.35
CA PRO A 369 -12.76 -22.53 34.32
C PRO A 369 -11.97 -21.24 34.01
N GLY A 370 -12.72 -20.13 33.93
CA GLY A 370 -12.18 -18.79 33.68
C GLY A 370 -11.47 -18.20 34.88
N GLN A 371 -10.90 -17.01 34.68
CA GLN A 371 -10.37 -16.19 35.76
C GLN A 371 -11.52 -15.75 36.67
N LYS A 372 -11.35 -15.90 37.98
CA LYS A 372 -12.31 -15.41 38.96
C LYS A 372 -11.93 -13.99 39.35
N ARG A 373 -12.92 -13.10 39.30
CA ARG A 373 -12.80 -11.71 39.74
C ARG A 373 -13.33 -11.56 41.16
N LYS A 374 -12.60 -10.85 42.00
CA LYS A 374 -13.04 -10.44 43.34
C LYS A 374 -12.65 -8.98 43.54
N LYS A 375 -13.51 -8.12 44.11
CA LYS A 375 -13.09 -6.74 44.42
C LYS A 375 -12.03 -6.73 45.51
N THR A 376 -11.02 -5.88 45.35
CA THR A 376 -9.94 -5.70 46.34
C THR A 376 -10.51 -5.23 47.68
N SER A 377 -11.49 -4.32 47.65
CA SER A 377 -12.21 -3.86 48.85
C SER A 377 -12.92 -4.99 49.60
N THR A 378 -13.46 -5.99 48.89
CA THR A 378 -14.06 -7.17 49.53
C THR A 378 -13.00 -8.04 50.19
N ALA A 379 -11.82 -8.23 49.58
CA ALA A 379 -10.75 -9.01 50.20
C ALA A 379 -10.18 -8.32 51.46
N ILE A 380 -10.08 -6.99 51.46
CA ILE A 380 -9.70 -6.20 52.63
C ILE A 380 -10.76 -6.34 53.73
N ALA A 381 -12.05 -6.14 53.39
CA ALA A 381 -13.16 -6.27 54.34
C ALA A 381 -13.29 -7.70 54.92
N ASP A 382 -12.93 -8.72 54.16
CA ASP A 382 -12.89 -10.12 54.59
C ASP A 382 -11.73 -10.43 55.58
N GLY A 383 -10.92 -9.43 55.93
CA GLY A 383 -9.90 -9.56 56.96
C GLY A 383 -8.51 -9.91 56.43
N PHE A 384 -8.22 -9.76 55.13
CA PHE A 384 -6.92 -10.16 54.56
C PHE A 384 -5.73 -9.50 55.26
N LEU A 385 -5.82 -8.20 55.58
CA LEU A 385 -4.75 -7.44 56.23
C LEU A 385 -4.71 -7.64 57.75
N GLN A 386 -5.75 -8.22 58.32
CA GLN A 386 -5.88 -8.54 59.74
C GLN A 386 -5.35 -9.96 60.04
N ASP A 387 -5.16 -10.78 59.01
CA ASP A 387 -4.68 -12.15 59.09
C ASP A 387 -3.14 -12.19 59.09
N VAL A 388 -2.56 -12.19 60.30
CA VAL A 388 -1.11 -12.25 60.50
C VAL A 388 -0.47 -13.44 59.79
N HIS A 389 -1.15 -14.59 59.76
CA HIS A 389 -0.62 -15.80 59.13
C HIS A 389 -0.52 -15.65 57.61
N LYS A 390 -1.46 -14.94 56.97
CA LYS A 390 -1.36 -14.62 55.53
C LYS A 390 -0.22 -13.64 55.26
N LEU A 391 -0.07 -12.62 56.09
CA LEU A 391 0.99 -11.61 55.93
C LEU A 391 2.39 -12.18 56.16
N GLN A 392 2.53 -13.19 57.02
CA GLN A 392 3.78 -13.90 57.27
C GLN A 392 4.37 -14.59 56.03
N ASN A 393 3.60 -14.74 54.95
CA ASN A 393 4.15 -15.23 53.68
C ASN A 393 5.19 -14.27 53.08
N TRP A 394 5.06 -12.96 53.33
CA TRP A 394 5.94 -11.92 52.78
C TRP A 394 6.72 -11.14 53.83
N PHE A 395 6.30 -11.19 55.09
CA PHE A 395 6.85 -10.34 56.14
C PHE A 395 7.26 -11.15 57.37
N PRO A 396 8.33 -10.75 58.08
CA PRO A 396 8.60 -11.22 59.43
C PRO A 396 7.40 -11.00 60.36
N GLU A 397 7.26 -11.84 61.39
CA GLU A 397 6.07 -11.85 62.25
C GLU A 397 5.79 -10.49 62.93
N ASP A 398 6.81 -9.76 63.33
CA ASP A 398 6.71 -8.43 63.91
C ASP A 398 6.15 -7.39 62.93
N VAL A 399 6.60 -7.43 61.67
CA VAL A 399 6.08 -6.57 60.60
C VAL A 399 4.64 -6.97 60.23
N ALA A 400 4.36 -8.26 60.12
CA ALA A 400 3.01 -8.77 59.88
C ALA A 400 2.01 -8.32 60.97
N ARG A 401 2.42 -8.40 62.25
CA ARG A 401 1.64 -7.88 63.37
C ARG A 401 1.49 -6.36 63.33
N HIS A 402 2.52 -5.63 62.89
CA HIS A 402 2.43 -4.17 62.76
C HIS A 402 1.43 -3.73 61.69
N ILE A 403 1.38 -4.43 60.56
CA ILE A 403 0.39 -4.22 59.50
C ILE A 403 -1.02 -4.54 60.03
N SER A 404 -1.18 -5.68 60.70
CA SER A 404 -2.49 -6.15 61.19
C SER A 404 -3.01 -5.38 62.42
N ALA A 405 -2.15 -4.68 63.16
CA ALA A 405 -2.50 -4.01 64.41
C ALA A 405 -3.12 -2.63 64.19
N GLY A 406 -4.45 -2.55 64.18
CA GLY A 406 -5.20 -1.28 64.23
C GLY A 406 -5.92 -1.08 65.56
N THR A 407 -5.93 0.14 66.09
CA THR A 407 -6.79 0.56 67.23
C THR A 407 -8.15 1.09 66.77
N LEU A 408 -8.35 1.22 65.45
CA LEU A 408 -9.56 1.73 64.80
C LEU A 408 -10.41 0.55 64.30
N THR A 409 -11.70 0.80 64.04
CA THR A 409 -12.65 -0.18 63.47
C THR A 409 -13.23 0.32 62.15
N GLY A 410 -13.66 -0.62 61.29
CA GLY A 410 -14.26 -0.31 59.98
C GLY A 410 -13.28 0.28 58.96
N GLU A 411 -13.78 1.06 58.00
CA GLU A 411 -13.01 1.60 56.85
C GLU A 411 -11.74 2.36 57.23
N ARG A 412 -11.71 3.00 58.41
CA ARG A 412 -10.52 3.72 58.91
C ARG A 412 -9.38 2.79 59.32
N ALA A 413 -9.70 1.59 59.80
CA ALA A 413 -8.72 0.56 60.13
C ALA A 413 -8.10 -0.02 58.85
N ASP A 414 -8.95 -0.29 57.85
CA ASP A 414 -8.55 -0.85 56.57
C ASP A 414 -7.63 0.08 55.78
N ALA A 415 -7.91 1.39 55.78
CA ALA A 415 -7.04 2.40 55.15
C ALA A 415 -5.65 2.47 55.80
N GLN A 416 -5.57 2.42 57.14
CA GLN A 416 -4.28 2.42 57.85
C GLN A 416 -3.49 1.13 57.62
N ALA A 417 -4.16 -0.03 57.67
CA ALA A 417 -3.52 -1.32 57.41
C ALA A 417 -3.01 -1.41 55.97
N THR A 418 -3.78 -0.89 55.01
CA THR A 418 -3.39 -0.83 53.59
C THR A 418 -2.15 0.04 53.39
N GLU A 419 -2.10 1.21 54.03
CA GLU A 419 -0.94 2.10 53.96
C GLU A 419 0.32 1.43 54.55
N ARG A 420 0.21 0.82 55.74
CA ARG A 420 1.34 0.10 56.35
C ARG A 420 1.79 -1.08 55.50
N PHE A 421 0.85 -1.81 54.91
CA PHE A 421 1.14 -2.89 53.99
C PHE A 421 1.92 -2.39 52.77
N ARG A 422 1.48 -1.30 52.13
CA ARG A 422 2.18 -0.68 50.98
C ARG A 422 3.59 -0.23 51.32
N GLN A 423 3.76 0.40 52.48
CA GLN A 423 5.08 0.83 52.97
C GLN A 423 6.00 -0.38 53.23
N ALA A 424 5.47 -1.45 53.84
CA ALA A 424 6.22 -2.66 54.11
C ALA A 424 6.54 -3.48 52.86
N TRP A 425 5.70 -3.41 51.82
CA TRP A 425 5.79 -4.25 50.61
C TRP A 425 7.14 -4.18 49.88
N VAL A 426 7.81 -3.03 49.94
CA VAL A 426 9.15 -2.83 49.37
C VAL A 426 10.22 -3.62 50.11
N HIS A 427 9.96 -3.99 51.37
CA HIS A 427 10.86 -4.70 52.28
C HIS A 427 10.43 -6.16 52.54
N ARG A 428 9.58 -6.71 51.67
CA ARG A 428 9.16 -8.12 51.79
C ARG A 428 10.35 -9.08 51.73
N THR A 429 10.30 -10.14 52.52
CA THR A 429 11.34 -11.18 52.60
C THR A 429 11.27 -12.17 51.45
N THR A 430 10.11 -12.29 50.81
CA THR A 430 9.87 -13.18 49.67
C THR A 430 9.07 -12.44 48.60
N GLU A 431 9.24 -12.84 47.33
CA GLU A 431 8.48 -12.25 46.24
C GLU A 431 7.10 -12.89 46.02
N THR A 432 6.90 -14.12 46.50
CA THR A 432 5.70 -14.92 46.22
C THR A 432 5.22 -15.68 47.46
N ALA A 433 3.90 -15.70 47.71
CA ALA A 433 3.29 -16.49 48.79
C ALA A 433 3.00 -17.97 48.45
N GLY A 434 3.28 -18.42 47.22
CA GLY A 434 2.99 -19.80 46.78
C GLY A 434 1.51 -20.07 46.46
N ASP A 435 0.57 -19.36 47.08
CA ASP A 435 -0.86 -19.38 46.73
C ASP A 435 -1.20 -18.25 45.72
N PRO A 436 -1.73 -18.57 44.53
CA PRO A 436 -2.09 -17.60 43.50
C PRO A 436 -3.12 -16.55 43.93
N LEU A 437 -4.09 -16.92 44.77
CA LEU A 437 -5.10 -15.98 45.27
C LEU A 437 -4.47 -15.03 46.29
N LEU A 438 -3.65 -15.56 47.20
CA LEU A 438 -2.92 -14.73 48.16
C LEU A 438 -2.01 -13.73 47.44
N GLN A 439 -1.25 -14.20 46.44
CA GLN A 439 -0.38 -13.35 45.63
C GLN A 439 -1.16 -12.26 44.88
N ALA A 440 -2.22 -12.63 44.16
CA ALA A 440 -3.01 -11.67 43.40
C ALA A 440 -3.68 -10.63 44.31
N THR A 441 -4.16 -11.06 45.49
CA THR A 441 -4.75 -10.15 46.48
C THR A 441 -3.72 -9.16 47.01
N ALA A 442 -2.52 -9.64 47.34
CA ALA A 442 -1.44 -8.81 47.85
C ALA A 442 -0.93 -7.79 46.81
N GLU A 443 -0.77 -8.23 45.55
CA GLU A 443 -0.37 -7.37 44.43
C GLU A 443 -1.43 -6.30 44.13
N ALA A 444 -2.72 -6.67 44.12
CA ALA A 444 -3.82 -5.72 43.90
C ALA A 444 -3.89 -4.65 45.01
N ILE A 445 -3.70 -5.04 46.28
CA ILE A 445 -3.68 -4.08 47.41
C ILE A 445 -2.47 -3.13 47.27
N TYR A 446 -1.30 -3.66 46.92
CA TYR A 446 -0.10 -2.85 46.74
C TYR A 446 -0.23 -1.85 45.58
N GLN A 447 -0.76 -2.31 44.45
CA GLN A 447 -0.92 -1.52 43.22
C GLN A 447 -2.17 -0.63 43.21
N ASP A 448 -3.01 -0.72 44.25
CA ASP A 448 -4.29 -0.01 44.35
C ASP A 448 -5.27 -0.38 43.23
N GLU A 449 -5.25 -1.64 42.80
CA GLU A 449 -6.17 -2.16 41.78
C GLU A 449 -7.55 -2.42 42.38
N GLU A 450 -8.62 -2.09 41.63
CA GLU A 450 -10.00 -2.28 42.09
C GLU A 450 -10.42 -3.76 42.11
N GLU A 451 -9.87 -4.56 41.20
CA GLU A 451 -10.21 -5.98 41.00
C GLU A 451 -9.00 -6.88 41.22
N ILE A 452 -9.23 -7.99 41.92
CA ILE A 452 -8.32 -9.12 42.06
C ILE A 452 -8.72 -10.17 41.04
N ASP A 453 -7.81 -10.38 40.10
CA ASP A 453 -7.96 -11.28 38.97
C ASP A 453 -7.10 -12.53 39.20
N HIS A 454 -7.70 -13.65 39.63
CA HIS A 454 -6.96 -14.88 39.94
C HIS A 454 -7.55 -16.14 39.30
N PHE A 455 -6.71 -17.14 39.07
CA PHE A 455 -7.14 -18.49 38.72
C PHE A 455 -7.18 -19.36 39.97
N THR A 456 -8.22 -20.18 40.13
CA THR A 456 -8.23 -21.22 41.19
C THR A 456 -7.19 -22.29 40.88
N GLU A 457 -6.72 -23.00 41.91
CA GLU A 457 -5.77 -24.11 41.71
C GLU A 457 -6.32 -25.19 40.74
N GLU A 458 -7.62 -25.48 40.82
CA GLU A 458 -8.31 -26.36 39.89
C GLU A 458 -8.30 -25.82 38.45
N ALA A 459 -8.51 -24.51 38.26
CA ALA A 459 -8.45 -23.87 36.95
C ALA A 459 -7.04 -23.92 36.36
N ILE A 460 -6.02 -23.69 37.19
CA ILE A 460 -4.60 -23.79 36.81
C ILE A 460 -4.28 -25.23 36.37
N LYS A 461 -4.63 -26.23 37.19
CA LYS A 461 -4.41 -27.65 36.87
C LYS A 461 -5.15 -28.07 35.60
N ALA A 462 -6.39 -27.62 35.42
CA ALA A 462 -7.18 -27.94 34.23
C ALA A 462 -6.57 -27.35 32.95
N ARG A 463 -6.09 -26.09 33.01
CA ARG A 463 -5.39 -25.43 31.91
C ARG A 463 -4.05 -26.09 31.58
N GLN A 464 -3.23 -26.39 32.59
CA GLN A 464 -1.97 -27.11 32.41
C GLN A 464 -2.18 -28.48 31.76
N LYS A 465 -3.20 -29.22 32.22
CA LYS A 465 -3.56 -30.52 31.63
C LYS A 465 -4.02 -30.37 30.17
N HIS A 466 -4.85 -29.38 29.88
CA HIS A 466 -5.26 -29.09 28.52
C HIS A 466 -4.07 -28.79 27.60
N ASP A 467 -3.13 -27.95 28.05
CA ASP A 467 -1.95 -27.58 27.27
C ASP A 467 -1.02 -28.78 27.05
N GLN A 468 -0.85 -29.65 28.07
CA GLN A 468 -0.13 -30.92 27.93
C GLN A 468 -0.77 -31.85 26.89
N GLU A 469 -2.10 -32.01 26.94
CA GLU A 469 -2.80 -32.86 25.98
C GLU A 469 -2.75 -32.28 24.56
N SER A 470 -2.86 -30.95 24.43
CA SER A 470 -2.70 -30.24 23.15
C SER A 470 -1.31 -30.43 22.56
N GLY A 471 -0.25 -30.19 23.34
CA GLY A 471 1.11 -30.35 22.86
C GLY A 471 1.45 -31.79 22.52
N LYS A 472 0.97 -32.75 23.30
CA LYS A 472 1.12 -34.18 22.98
C LYS A 472 0.47 -34.52 21.64
N ARG A 473 -0.78 -34.08 21.39
CA ARG A 473 -1.46 -34.30 20.11
C ARG A 473 -0.67 -33.76 18.93
N ARG A 474 -0.08 -32.57 19.07
CA ARG A 474 0.73 -31.92 18.02
C ARG A 474 2.02 -32.69 17.74
N GLN A 475 2.72 -33.11 18.79
CA GLN A 475 3.92 -33.94 18.65
C GLN A 475 3.59 -35.28 18.00
N ASP A 476 2.56 -36.00 18.47
CA ASP A 476 2.14 -37.29 17.90
C ASP A 476 1.75 -37.15 16.41
N PHE A 477 1.13 -36.03 16.02
CA PHE A 477 0.83 -35.73 14.63
C PHE A 477 2.08 -35.41 13.81
N GLY A 478 3.00 -34.61 14.35
CA GLY A 478 4.29 -34.29 13.72
C GLY A 478 5.13 -35.54 13.46
N GLU A 479 5.26 -36.41 14.47
CA GLU A 479 5.94 -37.70 14.33
C GLU A 479 5.28 -38.59 13.27
N TRP A 480 3.95 -38.64 13.25
CA TRP A 480 3.22 -39.42 12.25
C TRP A 480 3.43 -38.88 10.83
N MET A 481 3.39 -37.56 10.62
CA MET A 481 3.63 -36.92 9.33
C MET A 481 5.06 -37.14 8.83
N ARG A 482 6.05 -37.14 9.74
CA ARG A 482 7.44 -37.49 9.42
C ARG A 482 7.58 -38.93 8.92
N LEU A 483 6.83 -39.86 9.50
CA LEU A 483 6.79 -41.27 9.08
C LEU A 483 5.90 -41.51 7.85
N ASN A 484 5.03 -40.56 7.51
CA ASN A 484 4.06 -40.68 6.41
C ASN A 484 4.06 -39.41 5.52
N PRO A 485 5.21 -39.01 4.93
CA PRO A 485 5.33 -37.74 4.20
C PRO A 485 4.44 -37.65 2.95
N HIS A 486 4.00 -38.80 2.42
CA HIS A 486 3.13 -38.90 1.25
C HIS A 486 1.67 -39.25 1.60
N ALA A 487 1.26 -39.11 2.86
CA ALA A 487 -0.13 -39.35 3.25
C ALA A 487 -1.09 -38.45 2.44
N ASP A 488 -2.14 -39.06 1.90
CA ASP A 488 -3.25 -38.33 1.29
C ASP A 488 -4.13 -37.64 2.35
N GLU A 489 -5.03 -36.78 1.86
CA GLU A 489 -5.94 -35.99 2.71
C GLU A 489 -6.80 -36.89 3.63
N GLU A 490 -7.23 -38.05 3.13
CA GLU A 490 -8.04 -38.98 3.89
C GLU A 490 -7.26 -39.61 5.06
N ARG A 491 -6.00 -40.01 4.84
CA ARG A 491 -5.13 -40.55 5.90
C ARG A 491 -4.78 -39.48 6.93
N VAL A 492 -4.52 -38.25 6.50
CA VAL A 492 -4.28 -37.10 7.40
C VAL A 492 -5.53 -36.87 8.26
N ARG A 493 -6.71 -36.83 7.65
CA ARG A 493 -7.99 -36.66 8.35
C ARG A 493 -8.26 -37.78 9.36
N LYS A 494 -7.99 -39.04 8.99
CA LYS A 494 -8.14 -40.19 9.88
C LYS A 494 -7.23 -40.05 11.10
N LYS A 495 -5.99 -39.59 10.92
CA LYS A 495 -5.06 -39.41 12.04
C LYS A 495 -5.47 -38.27 12.97
N ILE A 496 -5.93 -37.13 12.43
CA ILE A 496 -6.44 -36.03 13.25
C ILE A 496 -7.63 -36.49 14.11
N ASN A 497 -8.57 -37.24 13.52
CA ASN A 497 -9.72 -37.80 14.25
C ASN A 497 -9.30 -38.78 15.35
N GLU A 498 -8.27 -39.60 15.11
CA GLU A 498 -7.72 -40.53 16.10
C GLU A 498 -7.13 -39.77 17.30
N LEU A 499 -6.37 -38.70 17.05
CA LEU A 499 -5.66 -37.95 18.08
C LEU A 499 -6.57 -36.99 18.89
N ALA A 500 -7.69 -36.52 18.32
CA ALA A 500 -8.55 -35.51 18.94
C ALA A 500 -9.66 -36.04 19.90
N THR A 501 -9.64 -37.32 20.30
CA THR A 501 -10.61 -37.92 21.24
C THR A 501 -12.12 -37.73 20.89
N ALA A 502 -12.59 -38.62 20.00
CA ALA A 502 -13.89 -39.33 19.87
C ALA A 502 -15.29 -38.66 19.60
N PRO A 503 -15.92 -37.73 20.35
CA PRO A 503 -17.29 -37.28 19.98
C PRO A 503 -17.44 -35.81 19.53
N VAL A 504 -16.79 -34.84 20.20
CA VAL A 504 -16.95 -33.40 19.92
C VAL A 504 -16.31 -32.99 18.58
N VAL A 505 -15.31 -33.78 18.15
CA VAL A 505 -14.54 -33.62 16.91
C VAL A 505 -15.40 -33.71 15.65
N ARG A 506 -16.44 -34.55 15.64
CA ARG A 506 -17.24 -34.78 14.42
C ARG A 506 -18.04 -33.56 13.98
N SER A 507 -18.48 -32.70 14.90
CA SER A 507 -19.28 -31.52 14.57
C SER A 507 -18.45 -30.29 14.20
N ALA A 508 -17.24 -30.15 14.78
CA ALA A 508 -16.30 -29.07 14.45
C ALA A 508 -15.60 -29.33 13.10
N LEU A 509 -15.07 -30.55 12.88
CA LEU A 509 -14.44 -30.90 11.60
C LEU A 509 -15.41 -30.93 10.42
N ALA A 510 -16.70 -31.24 10.63
CA ALA A 510 -17.71 -31.21 9.57
C ALA A 510 -18.02 -29.79 9.06
N LYS A 511 -17.78 -28.74 9.87
CA LYS A 511 -17.96 -27.33 9.49
C LYS A 511 -16.69 -26.70 8.88
N MET A 512 -15.52 -27.27 9.15
CA MET A 512 -14.22 -26.70 8.77
C MET A 512 -13.75 -27.04 7.35
N ILE A 513 -14.27 -28.13 6.76
CA ILE A 513 -13.87 -28.63 5.43
C ILE A 513 -15.02 -28.49 4.42
N THR A 514 -15.85 -27.47 4.57
CA THR A 514 -16.40 -26.81 3.38
C THR A 514 -15.39 -25.73 3.02
N ALA A 515 -14.85 -25.76 1.80
CA ALA A 515 -13.96 -24.71 1.30
C ALA A 515 -14.53 -23.36 1.73
N ALA A 516 -13.83 -22.66 2.62
CA ALA A 516 -14.20 -21.28 2.90
C ALA A 516 -14.27 -20.60 1.53
N PRO A 517 -15.36 -19.86 1.22
CA PRO A 517 -15.40 -19.11 -0.02
C PRO A 517 -14.10 -18.33 -0.08
N ARG A 518 -13.31 -18.55 -1.13
CA ARG A 518 -12.09 -17.79 -1.39
C ARG A 518 -12.46 -16.35 -1.09
N ARG A 519 -11.87 -15.75 -0.06
CA ARG A 519 -11.90 -14.30 0.06
C ARG A 519 -11.19 -13.85 -1.21
N THR A 520 -11.98 -13.54 -2.24
CA THR A 520 -11.54 -12.68 -3.32
C THR A 520 -11.00 -11.47 -2.60
N TYR A 521 -9.68 -11.31 -2.70
CA TYR A 521 -9.01 -10.09 -2.37
C TYR A 521 -9.67 -9.03 -3.25
N LEU A 522 -10.70 -8.38 -2.74
CA LEU A 522 -11.09 -7.08 -3.25
C LEU A 522 -9.93 -6.20 -2.83
N GLY A 523 -9.00 -6.00 -3.77
CA GLY A 523 -7.92 -5.04 -3.61
C GLY A 523 -8.47 -3.68 -3.20
N PRO A 524 -7.59 -2.75 -2.78
CA PRO A 524 -8.00 -1.40 -2.44
C PRO A 524 -8.88 -0.86 -3.57
N ARG A 525 -10.12 -0.54 -3.21
CA ARG A 525 -11.13 0.04 -4.10
C ARG A 525 -10.46 1.24 -4.76
N PRO A 526 -10.30 1.27 -6.10
CA PRO A 526 -9.75 2.46 -6.74
C PRO A 526 -10.65 3.64 -6.37
N ALA A 527 -10.02 4.73 -5.95
CA ALA A 527 -10.69 5.98 -5.69
C ALA A 527 -11.53 6.34 -6.92
N SER A 528 -12.85 6.26 -6.78
CA SER A 528 -13.77 6.73 -7.80
C SER A 528 -13.70 8.25 -7.81
N SER A 529 -12.99 8.78 -8.82
CA SER A 529 -13.15 10.14 -9.31
C SER A 529 -14.59 10.40 -9.78
N PRO A 530 -15.03 11.67 -9.80
CA PRO A 530 -16.44 12.03 -9.81
C PRO A 530 -17.08 11.99 -11.20
N ALA A 531 -18.39 11.67 -11.18
CA ALA A 531 -19.45 12.02 -12.14
C ALA A 531 -19.36 11.49 -13.59
N THR A 532 -20.32 10.63 -13.96
CA THR A 532 -21.19 10.90 -15.12
C THR A 532 -22.53 10.19 -14.99
N LEU A 533 -23.58 10.93 -15.35
CA LEU A 533 -25.00 10.55 -15.42
C LEU A 533 -25.23 9.34 -16.33
N GLY A 534 -26.19 8.48 -15.95
CA GLY A 534 -26.71 7.41 -16.81
C GLY A 534 -27.87 6.69 -16.14
N GLU A 535 -29.08 6.97 -16.63
CA GLU A 535 -30.36 6.41 -16.20
C GLU A 535 -30.36 4.87 -16.13
N ALA A 536 -31.01 4.32 -15.10
CA ALA A 536 -31.52 2.94 -15.13
C ALA A 536 -32.77 2.79 -14.24
N VAL A 537 -33.91 3.01 -14.89
CA VAL A 537 -35.17 2.25 -14.79
C VAL A 537 -35.27 1.22 -13.66
N LYS A 538 -36.19 1.45 -12.72
CA LYS A 538 -36.68 0.45 -11.75
C LYS A 538 -37.48 -0.66 -12.45
N PRO A 539 -37.28 -1.94 -12.12
CA PRO A 539 -38.34 -2.93 -12.22
C PRO A 539 -38.97 -3.21 -10.85
N VAL A 540 -40.30 -3.17 -10.89
CA VAL A 540 -41.28 -3.51 -9.85
C VAL A 540 -41.12 -4.97 -9.42
N GLN A 541 -41.03 -5.23 -8.12
CA GLN A 541 -41.33 -6.57 -7.57
C GLN A 541 -42.83 -6.68 -7.28
N PRO A 542 -43.52 -7.74 -7.77
CA PRO A 542 -44.84 -8.07 -7.28
C PRO A 542 -44.74 -8.83 -5.96
N ARG A 543 -45.46 -8.32 -4.96
CA ARG A 543 -45.82 -9.02 -3.73
C ARG A 543 -46.69 -10.23 -4.09
N HIS A 544 -46.32 -11.42 -3.63
CA HIS A 544 -47.31 -12.46 -3.39
C HIS A 544 -47.37 -12.85 -1.91
N SER A 545 -48.58 -12.66 -1.43
CA SER A 545 -49.18 -12.90 -0.13
C SER A 545 -49.36 -14.39 0.15
N TYR A 546 -49.27 -14.70 1.44
CA TYR A 546 -49.82 -15.89 2.09
C TYR A 546 -51.31 -16.11 1.77
N LEU A 547 -51.70 -17.40 1.78
CA LEU A 547 -53.00 -18.07 2.07
C LEU A 547 -52.95 -19.41 1.28
N ARG A 548 -53.04 -20.62 1.82
CA ARG A 548 -53.59 -21.20 3.06
C ARG A 548 -52.68 -22.33 3.56
#